data_AF-A0A8X6HFS8-F1
#
_entry.id   AF-A0A8X6HFS8-F1
#
_cell.length_a   1.000
_cell.length_b   1.000
_cell.length_c   1.000
_cell.angle_alpha   90.00
_cell.angle_beta   90.00
_cell.angle_gamma   90.00
#
_symmetry.space_group_name_H-M   'P 1'
#
loop_
_entity.id
_entity.type
_entity.pdbx_description
1 polymer ?
#
loop_
_entity_poly.entity_id
_entity_poly.type
_entity_poly.pdbx_seq_one_letter_code
_entity_poly.pdbx_strand_id
1 'polypeptide(L)'
;MDYERSIIELPDEVLYKICTFINSPFDLLHFGNTCSRLRKISSSSSLWWSIAFDWFKGLWVFMEDGSGEENSRNWFLDILRLFSKRPIRTKLECIFSNGEIWQRVDTPRFRILVNMIRMAYSMDKEDHPAVLYEEWLYDIGMYKRLEPNIDFKEPTLEFNEDMVNQLSMLGQASERDLCRRKQPFKSLKYYIKRIETAEKSYMTNLFPNSPCGSVCPLLISPFVSVLAAETSGLHGLSMCSSVVFEKHLQKYYKACTLSLPRVWEIVKVFSTIFVTETLDFLLSLSLNMSVRLGIIKIVEENLYDFKESQFILNHFELNIKSKHVAHDLAIFLRKYDGIDFAVDEIRSIFRDAINEEVHKVLFPSGSFNDFVTRINLTDSDLIGGDNFRQEMAAAAFVSGNGVLVTWHLIGRMRY
;
A
#
# COMPACT_ATOMS: atom_id res chain seq x y z
N MET A 1 11.41 -47.76 4.01
CA MET A 1 12.17 -46.72 3.29
C MET A 1 11.14 -45.95 2.50
N ASP A 2 10.73 -44.79 3.01
CA ASP A 2 9.89 -43.87 2.25
C ASP A 2 10.74 -43.31 1.13
N TYR A 3 10.39 -43.63 -0.12
CA TYR A 3 10.98 -43.01 -1.28
C TYR A 3 10.43 -41.59 -1.36
N GLU A 4 11.19 -40.62 -0.85
CA GLU A 4 10.94 -39.21 -1.17
C GLU A 4 11.10 -39.04 -2.68
N ARG A 5 9.99 -38.97 -3.41
CA ARG A 5 9.99 -38.63 -4.83
C ARG A 5 10.30 -37.15 -4.97
N SER A 6 11.29 -36.82 -5.78
CA SER A 6 11.64 -35.43 -6.06
C SER A 6 10.52 -34.75 -6.84
N ILE A 7 10.20 -33.50 -6.50
CA ILE A 7 9.23 -32.69 -7.26
C ILE A 7 9.63 -32.56 -8.74
N ILE A 8 10.93 -32.62 -9.04
CA ILE A 8 11.47 -32.53 -10.40
C ILE A 8 11.05 -33.75 -11.24
N GLU A 9 10.66 -34.87 -10.65
CA GLU A 9 10.22 -36.06 -11.39
C GLU A 9 8.77 -35.94 -11.90
N LEU A 10 8.02 -34.94 -11.45
CA LEU A 10 6.65 -34.72 -11.89
C LEU A 10 6.60 -34.25 -13.36
N PRO A 11 5.51 -34.56 -14.11
CA PRO A 11 5.28 -34.03 -15.45
C PRO A 11 5.20 -32.49 -15.48
N ASP A 12 5.56 -31.89 -16.62
CA ASP A 12 5.58 -30.42 -16.78
C ASP A 12 4.19 -29.80 -16.55
N GLU A 13 3.11 -30.48 -16.93
CA GLU A 13 1.74 -30.02 -16.70
C GLU A 13 1.38 -29.98 -15.22
N VAL A 14 1.87 -30.96 -14.43
CA VAL A 14 1.65 -31.00 -12.98
C VAL A 14 2.47 -29.90 -12.31
N LEU A 15 3.73 -29.72 -12.71
CA LEU A 15 4.58 -28.64 -12.23
C LEU A 15 4.01 -27.27 -12.55
N TYR A 16 3.50 -27.08 -13.77
CA TYR A 16 2.80 -25.86 -14.15
C TYR A 16 1.56 -25.65 -13.27
N LYS A 17 0.78 -26.70 -13.00
CA LYS A 17 -0.39 -26.60 -12.12
C LYS A 17 0.00 -26.24 -10.69
N ILE A 18 1.11 -26.75 -10.17
CA ILE A 18 1.68 -26.34 -8.87
C ILE A 18 2.01 -24.84 -8.90
N CYS A 19 2.66 -24.35 -9.95
CA CYS A 19 2.95 -22.92 -10.11
C CYS A 19 1.69 -22.04 -10.09
N THR A 20 0.53 -22.53 -10.54
CA THR A 20 -0.73 -21.76 -10.48
C THR A 20 -1.24 -21.50 -9.06
N PHE A 21 -0.73 -22.20 -8.05
CA PHE A 21 -1.04 -21.94 -6.65
C PHE A 21 -0.04 -20.98 -5.98
N ILE A 22 1.01 -20.56 -6.69
CA ILE A 22 2.01 -19.63 -6.17
C ILE A 22 1.59 -18.20 -6.54
N ASN A 23 0.94 -17.51 -5.60
CA ASN A 23 0.39 -16.16 -5.81
C ASN A 23 1.41 -15.03 -5.56
N SER A 24 2.61 -15.38 -5.10
CA SER A 24 3.69 -14.43 -4.80
C SER A 24 4.73 -14.47 -5.93
N PRO A 25 5.05 -13.33 -6.56
CA PRO A 25 6.04 -13.26 -7.63
C PRO A 25 7.44 -13.65 -7.14
N PHE A 26 7.75 -13.40 -5.86
CA PHE A 26 9.01 -13.79 -5.25
C PHE A 26 9.12 -15.30 -5.13
N ASP A 27 8.06 -15.95 -4.67
CA ASP A 27 8.06 -17.40 -4.48
C ASP A 27 8.09 -18.11 -5.83
N LEU A 28 7.39 -17.60 -6.84
CA LEU A 28 7.43 -18.14 -8.21
C LEU A 28 8.82 -17.96 -8.84
N LEU A 29 9.47 -16.82 -8.59
CA LEU A 29 10.83 -16.55 -9.04
C LEU A 29 11.84 -17.48 -8.35
N HIS A 30 11.75 -17.63 -7.02
CA HIS A 30 12.62 -18.52 -6.25
C HIS A 30 12.45 -19.97 -6.67
N PHE A 31 11.21 -20.43 -6.84
CA PHE A 31 10.90 -21.75 -7.36
C PHE A 31 11.57 -21.98 -8.72
N GLY A 32 11.40 -21.03 -9.66
CA GLY A 32 12.03 -21.09 -10.97
C GLY A 32 13.56 -21.09 -10.93
N ASN A 33 14.16 -20.36 -10.00
CA ASN A 33 15.62 -20.27 -9.89
C ASN A 33 16.28 -21.53 -9.33
N THR A 34 15.51 -22.52 -8.88
CA THR A 34 16.03 -23.78 -8.33
C THR A 34 16.72 -24.62 -9.40
N CYS A 35 16.17 -24.71 -10.62
CA CYS A 35 16.81 -25.41 -11.74
C CYS A 35 16.27 -24.95 -13.10
N SER A 36 16.98 -25.30 -14.18
CA SER A 36 16.64 -24.87 -15.55
C SER A 36 15.26 -25.33 -16.02
N ARG A 37 14.80 -26.52 -15.62
CA ARG A 37 13.48 -27.05 -15.97
C ARG A 37 12.36 -26.25 -15.28
N LEU A 38 12.47 -26.04 -13.97
CA LEU A 38 11.49 -25.24 -13.23
C LEU A 38 11.47 -23.78 -13.72
N ARG A 39 12.63 -23.21 -14.09
CA ARG A 39 12.71 -21.89 -14.71
C ARG A 39 11.89 -21.79 -15.98
N LYS A 40 11.92 -22.80 -16.86
CA LYS A 40 11.12 -22.80 -18.10
C LYS A 40 9.63 -22.79 -17.79
N ILE A 41 9.20 -23.63 -16.85
CA ILE A 41 7.79 -23.78 -16.47
C ILE A 41 7.28 -22.50 -15.78
N SER A 42 8.02 -21.97 -14.80
CA SER A 42 7.64 -20.76 -14.07
C SER A 42 7.75 -19.48 -14.89
N SER A 43 8.39 -19.50 -16.07
CA SER A 43 8.47 -18.35 -16.97
C SER A 43 7.26 -18.20 -17.91
N SER A 44 6.25 -19.08 -17.81
CA SER A 44 5.03 -18.97 -18.63
C SER A 44 4.31 -17.65 -18.41
N SER A 45 4.03 -16.93 -19.50
CA SER A 45 3.35 -15.62 -19.44
C SER A 45 2.01 -15.67 -18.69
N SER A 46 1.28 -16.78 -18.77
CA SER A 46 0.00 -16.98 -18.07
C SER A 46 0.11 -16.90 -16.55
N LEU A 47 1.21 -17.39 -15.97
CA LEU A 47 1.44 -17.35 -14.52
C LEU A 47 1.68 -15.89 -14.07
N TRP A 48 2.54 -15.18 -14.80
CA TRP A 48 2.86 -13.78 -14.53
C TRP A 48 1.66 -12.86 -14.78
N TRP A 49 0.80 -13.19 -15.76
CA TRP A 49 -0.48 -12.52 -15.96
C TRP A 49 -1.36 -12.63 -14.71
N SER A 50 -1.59 -13.84 -14.21
CA SER A 50 -2.41 -14.06 -13.01
C SER A 50 -1.88 -13.25 -11.82
N ILE A 51 -0.57 -13.36 -11.56
CA ILE A 51 0.07 -12.64 -10.45
C ILE A 51 -0.05 -11.12 -10.65
N ALA A 52 0.09 -10.61 -11.87
CA ALA A 52 0.00 -9.18 -12.11
C ALA A 52 -1.37 -8.59 -11.84
N PHE A 53 -2.44 -9.28 -12.27
CA PHE A 53 -3.80 -8.82 -11.96
C PHE A 53 -4.13 -8.88 -10.47
N ASP A 54 -3.51 -9.78 -9.71
CA ASP A 54 -3.70 -9.83 -8.26
C ASP A 54 -2.89 -8.75 -7.55
N TRP A 55 -1.62 -8.57 -7.92
CA TRP A 55 -0.69 -7.64 -7.26
C TRP A 55 -0.90 -6.17 -7.64
N PHE A 56 -1.41 -5.88 -8.83
CA PHE A 56 -1.62 -4.50 -9.31
C PHE A 56 -3.10 -4.13 -9.40
N LYS A 57 -3.99 -4.96 -8.82
CA LYS A 57 -5.43 -4.77 -8.84
C LYS A 57 -5.84 -3.34 -8.49
N GLY A 58 -6.48 -2.65 -9.43
CA GLY A 58 -6.93 -1.27 -9.25
C GLY A 58 -5.83 -0.20 -9.23
N LEU A 59 -4.55 -0.58 -9.31
CA LEU A 59 -3.40 0.33 -9.28
C LEU A 59 -2.73 0.55 -10.63
N TRP A 60 -3.09 -0.23 -11.66
CA TRP A 60 -2.51 -0.14 -13.02
C TRP A 60 -2.43 1.28 -13.57
N VAL A 61 -3.47 2.08 -13.37
CA VAL A 61 -3.58 3.47 -13.87
C VAL A 61 -2.50 4.39 -13.28
N PHE A 62 -1.99 4.07 -12.09
CA PHE A 62 -1.06 4.91 -11.33
C PHE A 62 0.38 4.41 -11.38
N MET A 63 0.62 3.23 -11.94
CA MET A 63 1.96 2.70 -12.07
C MET A 63 2.82 3.60 -12.97
N GLU A 64 4.09 3.76 -12.57
CA GLU A 64 5.11 4.40 -13.39
C GLU A 64 5.25 3.68 -14.74
N ASP A 65 5.70 4.42 -15.75
CA ASP A 65 5.89 3.84 -17.08
C ASP A 65 6.89 2.68 -17.01
N GLY A 66 6.39 1.49 -17.36
CA GLY A 66 7.19 0.28 -17.36
C GLY A 66 8.24 0.30 -18.47
N SER A 67 9.20 -0.62 -18.37
CA SER A 67 10.09 -0.94 -19.49
C SER A 67 9.29 -1.35 -20.73
N GLY A 68 9.78 -1.05 -21.94
CA GLY A 68 9.24 -1.60 -23.21
C GLY A 68 9.52 -3.09 -23.42
N GLU A 69 9.68 -3.86 -22.34
CA GLU A 69 9.93 -5.29 -22.34
C GLU A 69 8.61 -6.05 -22.54
N GLU A 70 8.53 -6.82 -23.62
CA GLU A 70 7.32 -7.57 -23.99
C GLU A 70 7.17 -8.88 -23.21
N ASN A 71 8.28 -9.45 -22.72
CA ASN A 71 8.21 -10.65 -21.90
C ASN A 71 7.55 -10.34 -20.55
N SER A 72 6.40 -10.95 -20.29
CA SER A 72 5.59 -10.69 -19.09
C SER A 72 6.35 -10.87 -17.78
N ARG A 73 7.20 -11.89 -17.68
CA ARG A 73 8.03 -12.12 -16.49
C ARG A 73 9.01 -10.97 -16.29
N ASN A 74 9.78 -10.64 -17.33
CA ASN A 74 10.82 -9.62 -17.22
C ASN A 74 10.22 -8.24 -16.96
N TRP A 75 9.14 -7.87 -17.67
CA TRP A 75 8.41 -6.63 -17.43
C TRP A 75 7.95 -6.51 -15.98
N PHE A 76 7.32 -7.57 -15.45
CA PHE A 76 6.86 -7.59 -14.07
C PHE A 76 8.02 -7.40 -13.08
N LEU A 77 9.16 -8.07 -13.33
CA LEU A 77 10.35 -7.92 -12.50
C LEU A 77 10.96 -6.52 -12.59
N ASP A 78 10.90 -5.85 -13.72
CA ASP A 78 11.36 -4.47 -13.88
C ASP A 78 10.47 -3.48 -13.13
N ILE A 79 9.16 -3.67 -13.17
CA ILE A 79 8.22 -2.96 -12.29
C ILE A 79 8.57 -3.19 -10.81
N LEU A 80 8.78 -4.45 -10.40
CA LEU A 80 9.18 -4.75 -9.02
C LEU A 80 10.47 -4.02 -8.64
N ARG A 81 11.46 -3.95 -9.54
CA ARG A 81 12.71 -3.22 -9.29
C ARG A 81 12.47 -1.74 -9.06
N LEU A 82 11.61 -1.09 -9.85
CA LEU A 82 11.24 0.32 -9.68
C LEU A 82 10.68 0.57 -8.28
N PHE A 83 9.74 -0.26 -7.84
CA PHE A 83 9.10 -0.16 -6.52
C PHE A 83 9.93 -0.76 -5.37
N SER A 84 11.05 -1.42 -5.63
CA SER A 84 11.93 -1.97 -4.58
C SER A 84 12.97 -0.99 -4.06
N LYS A 85 12.98 0.26 -4.55
CA LYS A 85 13.95 1.28 -4.14
C LYS A 85 13.81 1.59 -2.64
N ARG A 86 14.95 1.67 -1.96
CA ARG A 86 15.03 1.95 -0.53
C ARG A 86 14.86 3.46 -0.25
N PRO A 87 14.12 3.82 0.81
CA PRO A 87 14.19 5.15 1.40
C PRO A 87 15.63 5.51 1.81
N ILE A 88 16.14 6.65 1.35
CA ILE A 88 17.56 7.04 1.54
C ILE A 88 17.83 7.57 2.96
N ARG A 89 16.78 7.99 3.69
CA ARG A 89 16.93 8.91 4.83
C ARG A 89 16.61 8.31 6.20
N THR A 90 15.99 7.15 6.28
CA THR A 90 15.63 6.51 7.55
C THR A 90 16.76 5.60 8.03
N LYS A 91 16.94 5.55 9.36
CA LYS A 91 18.04 4.83 10.00
C LYS A 91 17.96 3.33 9.70
N LEU A 92 19.12 2.66 9.74
CA LEU A 92 19.21 1.22 9.50
C LEU A 92 19.33 0.43 10.79
N GLU A 93 19.94 1.02 11.80
CA GLU A 93 20.22 0.38 13.06
C GLU A 93 20.08 1.38 14.20
N CYS A 94 19.53 0.95 15.33
CA CYS A 94 19.66 1.64 16.62
C CYS A 94 20.46 0.76 17.55
N ILE A 95 21.51 1.31 18.15
CA ILE A 95 22.40 0.57 19.05
C ILE A 95 22.26 1.22 20.41
N PHE A 96 21.74 0.47 21.38
CA PHE A 96 21.56 0.92 22.75
C PHE A 96 22.76 0.51 23.60
N SER A 97 23.09 1.34 24.58
CA SER A 97 24.19 1.19 25.53
C SER A 97 24.12 -0.09 26.37
N ASN A 98 22.95 -0.71 26.49
CA ASN A 98 22.75 -1.99 27.19
C ASN A 98 22.96 -3.22 26.29
N GLY A 99 23.49 -3.04 25.08
CA GLY A 99 23.76 -4.11 24.12
C GLY A 99 22.60 -4.46 23.19
N GLU A 100 21.38 -3.96 23.45
CA GLU A 100 20.26 -4.20 22.53
C GLU A 100 20.48 -3.45 21.21
N ILE A 101 20.22 -4.12 20.08
CA ILE A 101 20.32 -3.53 18.74
C ILE A 101 18.99 -3.71 18.02
N TRP A 102 18.43 -2.64 17.49
CA TRP A 102 17.33 -2.70 16.52
C TRP A 102 17.91 -2.67 15.13
N GLN A 103 17.93 -3.80 14.44
CA GLN A 103 18.46 -3.91 13.07
C GLN A 103 17.32 -3.96 12.06
N ARG A 104 17.34 -3.06 11.07
CA ARG A 104 16.30 -2.97 10.06
C ARG A 104 16.22 -4.24 9.21
N VAL A 105 15.03 -4.81 9.13
CA VAL A 105 14.66 -5.85 8.18
C VAL A 105 14.20 -5.17 6.90
N ASP A 106 14.97 -5.32 5.83
CA ASP A 106 14.71 -4.65 4.57
C ASP A 106 14.63 -5.66 3.42
N THR A 107 13.45 -6.25 3.24
CA THR A 107 13.20 -7.20 2.15
C THR A 107 12.69 -6.47 0.90
N PRO A 108 13.07 -6.90 -0.32
CA PRO A 108 12.49 -6.36 -1.55
C PRO A 108 10.96 -6.45 -1.58
N ARG A 109 10.40 -7.57 -1.08
CA ARG A 109 8.95 -7.78 -0.97
C ARG A 109 8.28 -6.69 -0.14
N PHE A 110 8.79 -6.43 1.06
CA PHE A 110 8.21 -5.41 1.93
C PHE A 110 8.31 -4.01 1.32
N ARG A 111 9.46 -3.66 0.71
CA ARG A 111 9.63 -2.37 0.03
C ARG A 111 8.62 -2.15 -1.08
N ILE A 112 8.35 -3.17 -1.89
CA ILE A 112 7.36 -3.11 -2.97
C ILE A 112 5.97 -2.87 -2.39
N LEU A 113 5.57 -3.64 -1.38
CA LEU A 113 4.25 -3.47 -0.74
C LEU A 113 4.08 -2.06 -0.14
N VAL A 114 5.11 -1.56 0.57
CA VAL A 114 5.11 -0.21 1.15
C VAL A 114 5.04 0.86 0.06
N ASN A 115 5.78 0.72 -1.05
CA ASN A 115 5.73 1.72 -2.12
C ASN A 115 4.43 1.65 -2.94
N MET A 116 3.83 0.47 -3.12
CA MET A 116 2.51 0.31 -3.75
C MET A 116 1.41 0.97 -2.91
N ILE A 117 1.41 0.75 -1.59
CA ILE A 117 0.44 1.41 -0.71
C ILE A 117 0.70 2.93 -0.70
N ARG A 118 1.96 3.40 -0.62
CA ARG A 118 2.29 4.84 -0.69
C ARG A 118 1.73 5.49 -1.96
N MET A 119 1.92 4.84 -3.11
CA MET A 119 1.37 5.29 -4.38
C MET A 119 -0.16 5.42 -4.29
N ALA A 120 -0.85 4.40 -3.78
CA ALA A 120 -2.31 4.40 -3.64
C ALA A 120 -2.88 5.54 -2.77
N TYR A 121 -2.15 5.97 -1.73
CA TYR A 121 -2.56 7.07 -0.84
C TYR A 121 -2.05 8.44 -1.26
N SER A 122 -0.99 8.52 -2.06
CA SER A 122 -0.49 9.77 -2.61
C SER A 122 -1.43 10.41 -3.63
N MET A 123 -2.67 9.92 -3.76
CA MET A 123 -3.66 10.37 -4.74
C MET A 123 -4.80 11.16 -4.13
N ASP A 124 -5.00 11.13 -2.80
CA ASP A 124 -6.03 11.92 -2.09
C ASP A 124 -5.56 13.39 -1.86
N LYS A 125 -4.77 13.93 -2.80
CA LYS A 125 -3.89 15.10 -2.64
C LYS A 125 -4.59 16.47 -2.64
N GLU A 126 -5.76 16.60 -3.23
CA GLU A 126 -6.36 17.92 -3.49
C GLU A 126 -7.27 18.45 -2.37
N ASP A 127 -7.84 17.59 -1.52
CA ASP A 127 -8.92 17.98 -0.59
C ASP A 127 -8.54 18.08 0.89
N HIS A 128 -7.25 17.97 1.24
CA HIS A 128 -6.81 18.03 2.64
C HIS A 128 -5.99 19.30 2.97
N PRO A 129 -6.64 20.45 3.22
CA PRO A 129 -5.99 21.74 3.48
C PRO A 129 -5.17 21.81 4.78
N ALA A 130 -5.22 20.78 5.63
CA ALA A 130 -4.48 20.73 6.89
C ALA A 130 -3.01 20.26 6.74
N VAL A 131 -2.64 19.66 5.61
CA VAL A 131 -1.34 18.96 5.47
C VAL A 131 -0.56 19.57 4.32
N LEU A 132 0.33 20.52 4.65
CA LEU A 132 1.18 21.24 3.71
C LEU A 132 2.32 20.39 3.08
N TYR A 133 2.25 19.05 3.16
CA TYR A 133 3.21 18.15 2.49
C TYR A 133 2.57 16.98 1.75
N GLU A 134 3.04 16.83 0.51
CA GLU A 134 2.53 16.03 -0.61
C GLU A 134 2.72 14.49 -0.48
N GLU A 135 3.20 13.99 0.67
CA GLU A 135 3.42 12.56 0.94
C GLU A 135 3.02 12.19 2.39
N TRP A 136 1.83 11.58 2.54
CA TRP A 136 1.23 11.23 3.84
C TRP A 136 1.99 10.15 4.62
N LEU A 137 2.57 9.20 3.89
CA LEU A 137 3.42 8.15 4.43
C LEU A 137 4.84 8.36 3.92
N TYR A 138 5.73 8.74 4.84
CA TYR A 138 7.14 8.95 4.54
C TYR A 138 7.87 7.62 4.39
N ASP A 139 7.72 6.72 5.37
CA ASP A 139 8.33 5.40 5.37
C ASP A 139 7.63 4.46 6.37
N ILE A 140 7.78 3.15 6.16
CA ILE A 140 7.51 2.11 7.14
C ILE A 140 8.77 1.24 7.26
N GLY A 141 9.23 1.05 8.49
CA GLY A 141 10.44 0.29 8.79
C GLY A 141 10.13 -0.84 9.75
N MET A 142 10.63 -2.03 9.45
CA MET A 142 10.61 -3.15 10.38
C MET A 142 12.02 -3.37 10.91
N TYR A 143 12.15 -3.67 12.20
CA TYR A 143 13.43 -3.94 12.85
C TYR A 143 13.34 -5.22 13.67
N LYS A 144 14.38 -6.03 13.63
CA LYS A 144 14.58 -7.12 14.59
C LYS A 144 15.32 -6.58 15.81
N ARG A 145 14.92 -7.04 16.99
CA ARG A 145 15.62 -6.77 18.24
C ARG A 145 16.65 -7.87 18.45
N LEU A 146 17.93 -7.52 18.35
CA LEU A 146 19.05 -8.38 18.70
C LEU A 146 19.40 -8.11 20.17
N GLU A 147 19.63 -9.17 20.94
CA GLU A 147 19.89 -9.11 22.38
C GLU A 147 18.86 -8.23 23.13
N PRO A 148 17.56 -8.59 23.11
CA PRO A 148 16.51 -7.78 23.72
C PRO A 148 16.69 -7.75 25.24
N ASN A 149 17.15 -6.61 25.75
CA ASN A 149 17.46 -6.37 27.16
C ASN A 149 16.54 -5.31 27.79
N ILE A 150 15.76 -4.59 26.97
CA ILE A 150 14.80 -3.57 27.43
C ILE A 150 13.40 -4.18 27.50
N ASP A 151 12.76 -4.10 28.66
CA ASP A 151 11.34 -4.42 28.78
C ASP A 151 10.48 -3.18 28.51
N PHE A 152 10.02 -3.05 27.27
CA PHE A 152 9.11 -1.97 26.88
C PHE A 152 7.68 -2.14 27.42
N LYS A 153 7.30 -3.34 27.88
CA LYS A 153 5.99 -3.58 28.49
C LYS A 153 5.86 -2.84 29.82
N GLU A 154 6.96 -2.70 30.56
CA GLU A 154 6.99 -2.06 31.88
C GLU A 154 6.45 -0.62 31.85
N PRO A 155 5.30 -0.33 32.50
CA PRO A 155 4.73 1.01 32.53
C PRO A 155 5.63 2.06 33.17
N THR A 156 6.49 1.66 34.11
CA THR A 156 7.43 2.56 34.79
C THR A 156 8.79 2.65 34.10
N LEU A 157 8.93 2.15 32.86
CA LEU A 157 10.18 2.26 32.11
C LEU A 157 10.57 3.72 31.90
N GLU A 158 11.70 4.13 32.48
CA GLU A 158 12.32 5.42 32.22
C GLU A 158 13.33 5.32 31.07
N PHE A 159 13.21 6.20 30.08
CA PHE A 159 14.16 6.27 28.98
C PHE A 159 15.42 7.01 29.43
N ASN A 160 16.55 6.29 29.50
CA ASN A 160 17.85 6.91 29.75
C ASN A 160 18.28 7.80 28.56
N GLU A 161 19.32 8.62 28.77
CA GLU A 161 19.79 9.58 27.76
C GLU A 161 20.16 8.94 26.42
N ASP A 162 20.81 7.77 26.46
CA ASP A 162 21.18 7.03 25.25
C ASP A 162 19.96 6.52 24.48
N MET A 163 18.98 5.92 25.15
CA MET A 163 17.72 5.52 24.55
C MET A 163 17.01 6.71 23.90
N VAL A 164 16.93 7.84 24.61
CA VAL A 164 16.33 9.07 24.09
C VAL A 164 17.04 9.53 22.81
N ASN A 165 18.37 9.53 22.81
CA ASN A 165 19.16 9.92 21.63
C ASN A 165 18.91 8.97 20.44
N GLN A 166 19.01 7.66 20.65
CA GLN A 166 18.84 6.66 19.60
C GLN A 166 17.42 6.68 19.01
N LEU A 167 16.40 6.76 19.86
CA LEU A 167 14.99 6.79 19.46
C LEU A 167 14.63 8.12 18.78
N SER A 168 15.18 9.25 19.25
CA SER A 168 14.94 10.55 18.62
C SER A 168 15.57 10.64 17.23
N MET A 169 16.76 10.07 17.05
CA MET A 169 17.39 9.93 15.73
C MET A 169 16.62 8.99 14.81
N LEU A 170 16.13 7.86 15.33
CA LEU A 170 15.28 6.93 14.57
C LEU A 170 14.04 7.65 14.03
N GLY A 171 13.39 8.45 14.88
CA GLY A 171 12.22 9.24 14.52
C GLY A 171 12.51 10.50 13.72
N GLN A 172 13.78 10.85 13.41
CA GLN A 172 14.20 12.16 12.86
C GLN A 172 13.57 13.36 13.61
N ALA A 173 13.25 13.20 14.90
CA ALA A 173 12.36 14.12 15.62
C ALA A 173 12.91 15.54 15.63
N SER A 174 14.21 15.60 15.86
CA SER A 174 14.94 16.84 16.03
C SER A 174 15.23 17.54 14.69
N GLU A 175 15.24 16.80 13.58
CA GLU A 175 15.45 17.31 12.21
C GLU A 175 14.14 17.80 11.59
N ARG A 176 13.02 17.25 12.07
CA ARG A 176 11.66 17.55 11.59
C ARG A 176 10.85 18.44 12.54
N ASP A 177 11.44 18.94 13.63
CA ASP A 177 10.84 19.95 14.48
C ASP A 177 11.02 21.36 13.87
N LEU A 178 9.92 22.01 13.50
CA LEU A 178 9.92 23.34 12.88
C LEU A 178 10.38 24.44 13.85
N CYS A 179 10.11 24.28 15.15
CA CYS A 179 10.49 25.23 16.19
C CYS A 179 11.97 25.14 16.55
N ARG A 180 12.64 24.02 16.30
CA ARG A 180 14.07 23.89 16.62
C ARG A 180 14.95 24.89 15.85
N ARG A 181 14.49 25.38 14.69
CA ARG A 181 15.12 26.52 13.98
C ARG A 181 15.22 27.78 14.85
N LYS A 182 14.27 27.99 15.76
CA LYS A 182 14.21 29.12 16.69
C LYS A 182 14.64 28.73 18.13
N GLN A 183 14.61 27.44 18.46
CA GLN A 183 14.97 26.90 19.78
C GLN A 183 15.89 25.68 19.64
N PRO A 184 17.18 25.88 19.32
CA PRO A 184 18.10 24.78 18.99
C PRO A 184 18.35 23.81 20.17
N PHE A 185 18.10 24.26 21.40
CA PHE A 185 18.41 23.54 22.65
C PHE A 185 17.23 22.77 23.28
N LYS A 186 16.12 22.55 22.55
CA LYS A 186 15.02 21.71 23.06
C LYS A 186 15.57 20.30 23.37
N SER A 187 15.40 19.86 24.61
CA SER A 187 15.87 18.54 25.06
C SER A 187 15.13 17.42 24.32
N LEU A 188 15.88 16.41 23.85
CA LEU A 188 15.32 15.31 23.08
C LEU A 188 14.33 14.45 23.86
N LYS A 189 14.40 14.47 25.19
CA LYS A 189 13.49 13.71 26.08
C LYS A 189 12.02 14.06 25.88
N TYR A 190 11.73 15.27 25.40
CA TYR A 190 10.36 15.71 25.15
C TYR A 190 9.75 15.11 23.87
N TYR A 191 10.55 14.49 23.01
CA TYR A 191 10.05 13.79 21.82
C TYR A 191 9.67 12.34 22.10
N ILE A 192 10.28 11.73 23.12
CA ILE A 192 10.18 10.28 23.35
C ILE A 192 9.19 10.02 24.47
N LYS A 193 8.10 9.33 24.15
CA LYS A 193 7.03 9.05 25.11
C LYS A 193 6.46 7.66 24.90
N ARG A 194 6.47 6.85 25.97
CA ARG A 194 5.71 5.59 26.02
C ARG A 194 4.22 5.92 26.14
N ILE A 195 3.39 5.31 25.30
CA ILE A 195 1.94 5.57 25.29
C ILE A 195 1.19 4.45 25.97
N GLU A 196 1.11 3.28 25.33
CA GLU A 196 0.33 2.15 25.84
C GLU A 196 0.91 0.83 25.37
N THR A 197 0.51 -0.26 26.03
CA THR A 197 0.78 -1.63 25.58
C THR A 197 -0.53 -2.32 25.29
N ALA A 198 -0.65 -2.92 24.10
CA ALA A 198 -1.82 -3.71 23.69
C ALA A 198 -1.44 -5.18 23.54
N GLU A 199 -2.29 -6.09 24.04
CA GLU A 199 -2.02 -7.54 24.03
C GLU A 199 -2.78 -8.32 22.94
N LYS A 200 -3.81 -7.73 22.32
CA LYS A 200 -4.66 -8.44 21.32
C LYS A 200 -5.18 -7.58 20.17
N SER A 201 -5.28 -6.27 20.38
CA SER A 201 -5.90 -5.31 19.45
C SER A 201 -4.89 -4.32 18.84
N TYR A 202 -3.60 -4.64 18.89
CA TYR A 202 -2.58 -3.74 18.36
C TYR A 202 -2.73 -3.54 16.84
N MET A 203 -3.24 -4.55 16.12
CA MET A 203 -3.52 -4.43 14.67
C MET A 203 -4.71 -3.51 14.36
N THR A 204 -5.78 -3.52 15.16
CA THR A 204 -6.87 -2.53 15.02
C THR A 204 -6.38 -1.10 15.32
N ASN A 205 -5.33 -0.96 16.14
CA ASN A 205 -4.60 0.29 16.36
C ASN A 205 -3.50 0.54 15.32
N LEU A 206 -3.29 -0.35 14.33
CA LEU A 206 -2.31 -0.21 13.23
C LEU A 206 -2.89 -0.26 11.81
N PHE A 207 -4.13 -0.75 11.60
CA PHE A 207 -4.92 -0.66 10.36
C PHE A 207 -6.43 -0.77 10.70
N PRO A 208 -7.22 0.31 10.77
CA PRO A 208 -8.64 0.22 11.06
C PRO A 208 -9.38 -0.08 9.74
N ASN A 209 -10.42 -0.91 9.79
CA ASN A 209 -11.32 -1.01 8.65
C ASN A 209 -12.24 0.23 8.64
N SER A 210 -12.08 1.10 7.65
CA SER A 210 -12.88 2.34 7.52
C SER A 210 -12.72 2.91 6.10
N PRO A 211 -13.72 3.58 5.50
CA PRO A 211 -13.55 4.34 4.25
C PRO A 211 -12.44 5.40 4.32
N CYS A 212 -12.15 5.92 5.52
CA CYS A 212 -11.00 6.79 5.80
C CYS A 212 -9.76 5.99 6.25
N GLY A 213 -9.76 4.68 6.01
CA GLY A 213 -8.76 3.72 6.46
C GLY A 213 -7.41 4.14 5.91
N SER A 214 -6.57 4.67 6.78
CA SER A 214 -5.23 5.13 6.46
C SER A 214 -4.25 3.96 6.38
N VAL A 215 -3.09 4.18 5.76
CA VAL A 215 -1.95 3.23 5.80
C VAL A 215 -1.54 2.89 7.25
N CYS A 216 -1.98 3.68 8.21
CA CYS A 216 -1.89 3.46 9.65
C CYS A 216 -3.05 4.24 10.32
N PRO A 217 -3.95 3.65 11.13
CA PRO A 217 -5.25 4.12 11.68
C PRO A 217 -5.18 5.43 12.39
N LEU A 218 -3.98 5.80 12.78
CA LEU A 218 -3.73 6.88 13.70
C LEU A 218 -3.76 8.24 12.97
N LEU A 219 -4.14 8.21 11.68
CA LEU A 219 -4.48 9.31 10.79
C LEU A 219 -6.00 9.52 10.62
N ILE A 220 -6.88 8.77 11.31
CA ILE A 220 -8.29 9.20 11.38
C ILE A 220 -8.27 10.57 12.04
N SER A 221 -8.48 11.62 11.24
CA SER A 221 -8.83 12.93 11.80
C SER A 221 -10.11 12.72 12.60
N PRO A 222 -10.11 12.93 13.93
CA PRO A 222 -11.33 12.82 14.72
C PRO A 222 -12.38 13.88 14.33
N PHE A 223 -12.04 14.78 13.39
CA PHE A 223 -12.87 15.90 12.97
C PHE A 223 -13.50 15.74 11.57
N VAL A 224 -13.20 14.66 10.83
CA VAL A 224 -13.84 14.43 9.52
C VAL A 224 -15.07 13.57 9.72
N SER A 225 -16.25 14.19 9.60
CA SER A 225 -17.52 13.48 9.51
C SER A 225 -17.49 12.56 8.29
N VAL A 226 -17.50 11.24 8.53
CA VAL A 226 -17.44 10.13 7.55
C VAL A 226 -18.58 10.18 6.50
N LEU A 227 -19.59 11.01 6.73
CA LEU A 227 -20.82 11.02 5.94
C LEU A 227 -20.91 12.17 4.91
N ALA A 228 -19.96 13.10 4.85
CA ALA A 228 -20.18 14.38 4.16
C ALA A 228 -19.28 14.70 2.95
N ALA A 229 -18.19 13.98 2.68
CA ALA A 229 -17.34 14.26 1.51
C ALA A 229 -16.79 12.96 0.90
N GLU A 230 -17.07 12.70 -0.38
CA GLU A 230 -16.31 11.74 -1.18
C GLU A 230 -14.91 12.34 -1.41
N THR A 231 -13.91 11.84 -0.69
CA THR A 231 -12.54 12.39 -0.67
C THR A 231 -11.64 11.81 -1.74
N SER A 232 -11.89 10.57 -2.19
CA SER A 232 -11.06 9.95 -3.23
C SER A 232 -11.39 10.44 -4.64
N GLY A 233 -12.52 11.13 -4.83
CA GLY A 233 -12.90 11.81 -6.08
C GLY A 233 -12.67 10.99 -7.37
N LEU A 234 -12.03 11.62 -8.36
CA LEU A 234 -11.77 11.04 -9.68
C LEU A 234 -10.71 9.94 -9.67
N HIS A 235 -9.74 10.01 -8.76
CA HIS A 235 -8.74 8.97 -8.61
C HIS A 235 -9.35 7.68 -8.08
N GLY A 236 -10.28 7.80 -7.11
CA GLY A 236 -11.06 6.68 -6.63
C GLY A 236 -11.93 6.06 -7.72
N LEU A 237 -12.56 6.89 -8.57
CA LEU A 237 -13.28 6.40 -9.74
C LEU A 237 -12.37 5.66 -10.73
N SER A 238 -11.17 6.17 -10.99
CA SER A 238 -10.18 5.52 -11.85
C SER A 238 -9.76 4.16 -11.32
N MET A 239 -9.53 4.02 -10.00
CA MET A 239 -9.26 2.73 -9.35
C MET A 239 -10.42 1.75 -9.55
N CYS A 240 -11.66 2.19 -9.32
CA CYS A 240 -12.85 1.37 -9.48
C CYS A 240 -13.04 0.92 -10.94
N SER A 241 -12.85 1.83 -11.89
CA SER A 241 -12.90 1.55 -13.33
C SER A 241 -11.84 0.53 -13.74
N SER A 242 -10.60 0.70 -13.26
CA SER A 242 -9.50 -0.24 -13.47
C SER A 242 -9.89 -1.65 -13.00
N VAL A 243 -10.38 -1.81 -11.77
CA VAL A 243 -10.78 -3.12 -11.22
C VAL A 243 -11.84 -3.81 -12.07
N VAL A 244 -12.81 -3.06 -12.60
CA VAL A 244 -13.87 -3.62 -13.43
C VAL A 244 -13.35 -3.97 -14.82
N PHE A 245 -12.58 -3.08 -15.42
CA PHE A 245 -12.02 -3.26 -16.75
C PHE A 245 -11.01 -4.43 -16.80
N GLU A 246 -10.19 -4.58 -15.77
CA GLU A 246 -9.30 -5.73 -15.57
C GLU A 246 -10.05 -7.07 -15.65
N LYS A 247 -11.25 -7.17 -15.06
CA LYS A 247 -12.08 -8.38 -15.14
C LYS A 247 -12.54 -8.68 -16.56
N HIS A 248 -12.86 -7.65 -17.34
CA HIS A 248 -13.19 -7.84 -18.76
C HIS A 248 -11.96 -8.33 -19.54
N LEU A 249 -10.78 -7.75 -19.30
CA LEU A 249 -9.54 -8.20 -19.94
C LEU A 249 -9.24 -9.67 -19.61
N GLN A 250 -9.31 -10.07 -18.33
CA GLN A 250 -9.10 -11.46 -17.91
C GLN A 250 -10.12 -12.43 -18.49
N LYS A 251 -11.36 -11.99 -18.71
CA LYS A 251 -12.43 -12.82 -19.29
C LYS A 251 -12.26 -13.06 -20.79
N TYR A 252 -11.88 -12.02 -21.53
CA TYR A 252 -11.88 -12.06 -23.00
C TYR A 252 -10.50 -12.28 -23.62
N TYR A 253 -9.42 -12.05 -22.86
CA TYR A 253 -8.04 -12.12 -23.36
C TYR A 253 -7.19 -13.10 -22.56
N LYS A 254 -6.14 -13.60 -23.21
CA LYS A 254 -5.17 -14.53 -22.62
C LYS A 254 -3.77 -13.95 -22.70
N ALA A 255 -2.86 -14.47 -21.88
CA ALA A 255 -1.46 -14.03 -21.86
C ALA A 255 -0.71 -14.22 -23.20
N CYS A 256 -1.23 -15.04 -24.12
CA CYS A 256 -0.67 -15.20 -25.46
C CYS A 256 -1.16 -14.17 -26.48
N THR A 257 -2.23 -13.42 -26.18
CA THR A 257 -2.82 -12.43 -27.09
C THR A 257 -2.39 -11.00 -26.77
N LEU A 258 -2.14 -10.70 -25.49
CA LEU A 258 -1.73 -9.38 -25.02
C LEU A 258 -0.58 -9.51 -24.03
N SER A 259 0.49 -8.73 -24.23
CA SER A 259 1.59 -8.63 -23.27
C SER A 259 1.17 -7.79 -22.06
N LEU A 260 1.82 -7.98 -20.91
CA LEU A 260 1.60 -7.17 -19.72
C LEU A 260 1.84 -5.66 -19.90
N PRO A 261 2.91 -5.18 -20.58
CA PRO A 261 3.04 -3.75 -20.86
C PRO A 261 1.83 -3.21 -21.64
N ARG A 262 1.34 -3.98 -22.63
CA ARG A 262 0.17 -3.59 -23.40
C ARG A 262 -1.10 -3.54 -22.56
N VAL A 263 -1.31 -4.51 -21.65
CA VAL A 263 -2.41 -4.48 -20.68
C VAL A 263 -2.36 -3.22 -19.83
N TRP A 264 -1.21 -2.92 -19.25
CA TRP A 264 -1.01 -1.72 -18.43
C TRP A 264 -1.36 -0.45 -19.20
N GLU A 265 -0.85 -0.29 -20.43
CA GLU A 265 -1.13 0.84 -21.30
C GLU A 265 -2.63 0.98 -21.59
N ILE A 266 -3.29 -0.12 -21.98
CA ILE A 266 -4.72 -0.14 -22.26
C ILE A 266 -5.51 0.27 -21.01
N VAL A 267 -5.23 -0.33 -19.85
CA VAL A 267 -5.95 -0.04 -18.60
C VAL A 267 -5.78 1.42 -18.20
N LYS A 268 -4.56 1.94 -18.30
CA LYS A 268 -4.24 3.35 -18.01
C LYS A 268 -5.02 4.29 -18.92
N VAL A 269 -4.87 4.14 -20.24
CA VAL A 269 -5.54 5.03 -21.22
C VAL A 269 -7.06 4.92 -21.14
N PHE A 270 -7.60 3.70 -21.10
CA PHE A 270 -9.05 3.50 -21.01
C PHE A 270 -9.62 4.11 -19.73
N SER A 271 -9.02 3.84 -18.57
CA SER A 271 -9.56 4.35 -17.30
C SER A 271 -9.50 5.87 -17.22
N THR A 272 -8.42 6.49 -17.71
CA THR A 272 -8.31 7.95 -17.79
C THR A 272 -9.41 8.55 -18.66
N ILE A 273 -9.57 8.08 -19.90
CA ILE A 273 -10.59 8.59 -20.82
C ILE A 273 -12.00 8.34 -20.26
N PHE A 274 -12.26 7.15 -19.73
CA PHE A 274 -13.55 6.81 -19.15
C PHE A 274 -13.93 7.74 -17.99
N VAL A 275 -12.99 8.05 -17.10
CA VAL A 275 -13.21 8.95 -15.96
C VAL A 275 -13.46 10.38 -16.42
N THR A 276 -12.66 10.88 -17.37
CA THR A 276 -12.87 12.22 -17.95
C THR A 276 -14.23 12.33 -18.63
N GLU A 277 -14.57 11.36 -19.48
CA GLU A 277 -15.82 11.32 -20.22
C GLU A 277 -17.05 11.25 -19.27
N THR A 278 -16.92 10.49 -18.17
CA THR A 278 -17.94 10.41 -17.11
C THR A 278 -18.10 11.74 -16.38
N LEU A 279 -16.99 12.39 -16.02
CA LEU A 279 -17.01 13.65 -15.28
C LEU A 279 -17.64 14.77 -16.09
N ASP A 280 -17.22 14.93 -17.35
CA ASP A 280 -17.75 15.96 -18.24
C ASP A 280 -19.27 15.84 -18.38
N PHE A 281 -19.76 14.59 -18.46
CA PHE A 281 -21.20 14.33 -18.50
C PHE A 281 -21.89 14.67 -17.17
N LEU A 282 -21.34 14.27 -16.03
CA LEU A 282 -21.90 14.60 -14.71
C LEU A 282 -21.99 16.11 -14.47
N LEU A 283 -20.95 16.86 -14.85
CA LEU A 283 -20.93 18.32 -14.78
C LEU A 283 -22.01 18.94 -15.67
N SER A 284 -22.24 18.39 -16.86
CA SER A 284 -23.28 18.88 -17.78
C SER A 284 -24.71 18.75 -17.22
N LEU A 285 -24.94 17.76 -16.35
CA LEU A 285 -26.25 17.53 -15.73
C LEU A 285 -26.53 18.45 -14.53
N SER A 286 -25.55 19.26 -14.08
CA SER A 286 -25.68 20.15 -12.90
C SER A 286 -26.21 19.45 -11.65
N LEU A 287 -25.90 18.17 -11.46
CA LEU A 287 -26.43 17.37 -10.36
C LEU A 287 -25.61 17.61 -9.08
N ASN A 288 -26.27 18.10 -8.03
CA ASN A 288 -25.75 18.06 -6.66
C ASN A 288 -25.91 16.63 -6.09
N MET A 289 -25.19 15.66 -6.66
CA MET A 289 -25.16 14.29 -6.15
C MET A 289 -23.73 13.75 -6.12
N SER A 290 -23.51 12.72 -5.31
CA SER A 290 -22.23 12.03 -5.25
C SER A 290 -21.88 11.38 -6.59
N VAL A 291 -20.58 11.26 -6.89
CA VAL A 291 -20.08 10.68 -8.15
C VAL A 291 -20.58 9.24 -8.30
N ARG A 292 -20.61 8.48 -7.19
CA ARG A 292 -21.21 7.14 -7.14
C ARG A 292 -22.65 7.13 -7.67
N LEU A 293 -23.52 7.97 -7.13
CA LEU A 293 -24.93 8.02 -7.51
C LEU A 293 -25.11 8.52 -8.94
N GLY A 294 -24.27 9.47 -9.36
CA GLY A 294 -24.19 9.95 -10.73
C GLY A 294 -23.96 8.82 -11.73
N ILE A 295 -22.93 8.00 -11.50
CA ILE A 295 -22.61 6.85 -12.38
C ILE A 295 -23.74 5.84 -12.43
N ILE A 296 -24.29 5.47 -11.27
CA ILE A 296 -25.40 4.53 -11.19
C ILE A 296 -26.57 5.05 -12.04
N LYS A 297 -26.91 6.34 -11.90
CA LYS A 297 -27.99 6.97 -12.66
C LYS A 297 -27.70 7.02 -14.16
N ILE A 298 -26.49 7.41 -14.57
CA ILE A 298 -26.05 7.44 -15.98
C ILE A 298 -26.31 6.08 -16.65
N VAL A 299 -25.94 5.01 -15.96
CA VAL A 299 -26.05 3.64 -16.47
C VAL A 299 -27.50 3.16 -16.46
N GLU A 300 -28.22 3.34 -15.36
CA GLU A 300 -29.60 2.86 -15.20
C GLU A 300 -30.56 3.52 -16.20
N GLU A 301 -30.41 4.81 -16.42
CA GLU A 301 -31.22 5.58 -17.35
C GLU A 301 -30.63 5.58 -18.78
N ASN A 302 -29.50 4.88 -19.01
CA ASN A 302 -28.75 4.82 -20.28
C ASN A 302 -28.57 6.22 -20.89
N LEU A 303 -28.14 7.17 -20.06
CA LEU A 303 -28.05 8.60 -20.39
C LEU A 303 -26.84 8.92 -21.29
N TYR A 304 -25.88 8.00 -21.40
CA TYR A 304 -24.60 8.27 -22.05
C TYR A 304 -24.04 7.06 -22.81
N ASP A 305 -23.41 7.33 -23.96
CA ASP A 305 -22.98 6.30 -24.92
C ASP A 305 -21.49 5.89 -24.82
N PHE A 306 -20.68 6.60 -24.02
CA PHE A 306 -19.25 6.31 -23.81
C PHE A 306 -18.48 6.10 -25.13
N LYS A 307 -18.59 7.06 -26.05
CA LYS A 307 -18.07 6.98 -27.42
C LYS A 307 -16.56 7.12 -27.46
N GLU A 308 -15.99 7.98 -26.64
CA GLU A 308 -14.53 8.16 -26.58
C GLU A 308 -13.88 6.92 -25.97
N SER A 309 -14.44 6.42 -24.87
CA SER A 309 -14.03 5.15 -24.28
C SER A 309 -14.14 3.99 -25.28
N GLN A 310 -15.20 3.94 -26.11
CA GLN A 310 -15.33 2.91 -27.14
C GLN A 310 -14.30 3.07 -28.26
N PHE A 311 -13.97 4.30 -28.66
CA PHE A 311 -12.93 4.57 -29.65
C PHE A 311 -11.57 4.02 -29.19
N ILE A 312 -11.22 4.21 -27.91
CA ILE A 312 -10.01 3.63 -27.32
C ILE A 312 -10.03 2.10 -27.39
N LEU A 313 -11.13 1.45 -26.98
CA LEU A 313 -11.24 -0.01 -27.07
C LEU A 313 -11.08 -0.50 -28.51
N ASN A 314 -11.67 0.18 -29.48
CA ASN A 314 -11.54 -0.16 -30.90
C ASN A 314 -10.10 0.05 -31.41
N HIS A 315 -9.42 1.11 -30.99
CA HIS A 315 -8.03 1.38 -31.33
C HIS A 315 -7.08 0.27 -30.87
N PHE A 316 -7.34 -0.29 -29.68
CA PHE A 316 -6.61 -1.44 -29.15
C PHE A 316 -7.14 -2.79 -29.66
N GLU A 317 -8.05 -2.79 -30.64
CA GLU A 317 -8.68 -3.99 -31.22
C GLU A 317 -9.38 -4.87 -30.16
N LEU A 318 -9.93 -4.24 -29.13
CA LEU A 318 -10.60 -4.93 -28.04
C LEU A 318 -12.09 -5.16 -28.35
N ASN A 319 -12.51 -6.41 -28.32
CA ASN A 319 -13.91 -6.83 -28.41
C ASN A 319 -14.62 -6.68 -27.06
N ILE A 320 -14.52 -5.49 -26.48
CA ILE A 320 -15.18 -5.08 -25.24
C ILE A 320 -16.03 -3.86 -25.60
N LYS A 321 -17.27 -3.83 -25.08
CA LYS A 321 -18.13 -2.64 -25.22
C LYS A 321 -17.96 -1.76 -23.99
N SER A 322 -17.66 -0.48 -24.17
CA SER A 322 -17.50 0.50 -23.08
C SER A 322 -18.74 0.54 -22.18
N LYS A 323 -19.93 0.43 -22.77
CA LYS A 323 -21.21 0.32 -22.05
C LYS A 323 -21.27 -0.86 -21.07
N HIS A 324 -20.67 -2.00 -21.40
CA HIS A 324 -20.64 -3.14 -20.47
C HIS A 324 -19.72 -2.86 -19.28
N VAL A 325 -18.60 -2.19 -19.52
CA VAL A 325 -17.68 -1.77 -18.45
C VAL A 325 -18.37 -0.76 -17.52
N ALA A 326 -19.06 0.24 -18.08
CA ALA A 326 -19.86 1.19 -17.31
C ALA A 326 -20.94 0.49 -16.48
N HIS A 327 -21.65 -0.46 -17.08
CA HIS A 327 -22.68 -1.24 -16.40
C HIS A 327 -22.14 -2.04 -15.22
N ASP A 328 -21.05 -2.77 -15.43
CA ASP A 328 -20.42 -3.57 -14.38
C ASP A 328 -19.77 -2.69 -13.30
N LEU A 329 -19.36 -1.47 -13.64
CA LEU A 329 -18.93 -0.45 -12.69
C LEU A 329 -20.08 0.04 -11.81
N ALA A 330 -21.26 0.33 -12.37
CA ALA A 330 -22.43 0.66 -11.57
C ALA A 330 -22.81 -0.48 -10.61
N ILE A 331 -22.76 -1.74 -11.07
CA ILE A 331 -23.00 -2.91 -10.22
C ILE A 331 -21.95 -3.00 -9.10
N PHE A 332 -20.68 -2.75 -9.41
CA PHE A 332 -19.60 -2.75 -8.43
C PHE A 332 -19.83 -1.67 -7.36
N LEU A 333 -20.13 -0.44 -7.77
CA LEU A 333 -20.35 0.71 -6.89
C LEU A 333 -21.63 0.60 -6.04
N ARG A 334 -22.63 -0.18 -6.46
CA ARG A 334 -23.83 -0.46 -5.63
C ARG A 334 -23.50 -1.23 -4.35
N LYS A 335 -22.38 -1.97 -4.31
CA LYS A 335 -21.97 -2.78 -3.15
C LYS A 335 -21.42 -1.95 -1.98
N TYR A 336 -21.08 -0.69 -2.23
CA TYR A 336 -20.41 0.19 -1.28
C TYR A 336 -21.26 1.43 -1.05
N ASP A 337 -21.10 2.08 0.10
CA ASP A 337 -21.85 3.30 0.42
C ASP A 337 -21.31 4.55 -0.32
N GLY A 338 -20.06 4.51 -0.78
CA GLY A 338 -19.39 5.58 -1.53
C GLY A 338 -18.15 5.07 -2.27
N ILE A 339 -17.55 5.92 -3.11
CA ILE A 339 -16.30 5.58 -3.82
C ILE A 339 -15.17 5.27 -2.83
N ASP A 340 -15.05 6.05 -1.76
CA ASP A 340 -14.00 5.90 -0.74
C ASP A 340 -14.01 4.51 -0.11
N PHE A 341 -15.19 3.91 0.11
CA PHE A 341 -15.33 2.53 0.61
C PHE A 341 -14.82 1.49 -0.39
N ALA A 342 -15.07 1.71 -1.68
CA ALA A 342 -14.57 0.82 -2.72
C ALA A 342 -13.04 0.93 -2.87
N VAL A 343 -12.50 2.14 -2.72
CA VAL A 343 -11.06 2.41 -2.69
C VAL A 343 -10.41 1.78 -1.46
N ASP A 344 -11.04 1.86 -0.29
CA ASP A 344 -10.54 1.23 0.93
C ASP A 344 -10.42 -0.29 0.79
N GLU A 345 -11.40 -0.94 0.16
CA GLU A 345 -11.36 -2.37 -0.13
C GLU A 345 -10.24 -2.76 -1.11
N ILE A 346 -9.85 -1.87 -2.02
CA ILE A 346 -8.68 -2.11 -2.89
C ILE A 346 -7.38 -1.96 -2.09
N ARG A 347 -7.32 -0.96 -1.21
CA ARG A 347 -6.16 -0.69 -0.34
C ARG A 347 -5.99 -1.79 0.73
N SER A 348 -7.06 -2.41 1.20
CA SER A 348 -7.03 -3.45 2.24
C SER A 348 -6.16 -4.64 1.86
N ILE A 349 -6.19 -5.06 0.59
CA ILE A 349 -5.36 -6.16 0.06
C ILE A 349 -3.87 -5.93 0.35
N PHE A 350 -3.39 -4.70 0.13
CA PHE A 350 -2.00 -4.35 0.38
C PHE A 350 -1.71 -4.19 1.87
N ARG A 351 -2.65 -3.64 2.65
CA ARG A 351 -2.51 -3.55 4.11
C ARG A 351 -2.39 -4.93 4.74
N ASP A 352 -3.20 -5.89 4.31
CA ASP A 352 -3.17 -7.27 4.78
C ASP A 352 -1.83 -7.94 4.42
N ALA A 353 -1.34 -7.75 3.19
CA ALA A 353 -0.03 -8.25 2.79
C ALA A 353 1.15 -7.61 3.58
N ILE A 354 1.07 -6.31 3.89
CA ILE A 354 2.03 -5.62 4.77
C ILE A 354 1.96 -6.18 6.18
N ASN A 355 0.74 -6.40 6.69
CA ASN A 355 0.48 -6.96 8.01
C ASN A 355 1.10 -8.34 8.19
N GLU A 356 1.03 -9.20 7.17
CA GLU A 356 1.69 -10.50 7.21
C GLU A 356 3.21 -10.37 7.39
N GLU A 357 3.85 -9.43 6.68
CA GLU A 357 5.30 -9.19 6.81
C GLU A 357 5.66 -8.58 8.17
N VAL A 358 4.86 -7.63 8.66
CA VAL A 358 5.01 -7.04 10.00
C VAL A 358 4.88 -8.12 11.08
N HIS A 359 3.87 -8.97 10.97
CA HIS A 359 3.62 -10.03 11.93
C HIS A 359 4.80 -11.02 12.01
N LYS A 360 5.42 -11.37 10.87
CA LYS A 360 6.63 -12.22 10.85
C LYS A 360 7.82 -11.61 11.62
N VAL A 361 7.91 -10.28 11.69
CA VAL A 361 9.01 -9.59 12.39
C VAL A 361 8.69 -9.40 13.87
N LEU A 362 7.47 -8.99 14.20
CA LEU A 362 7.05 -8.76 15.58
C LEU A 362 6.86 -10.08 16.35
N PHE A 363 6.31 -11.10 15.69
CA PHE A 363 5.93 -12.39 16.27
C PHE A 363 6.49 -13.56 15.43
N PRO A 364 7.82 -13.79 15.46
CA PRO A 364 8.40 -14.92 14.77
C PRO A 364 7.84 -16.26 15.28
N SER A 365 7.82 -17.27 14.41
CA SER A 365 7.24 -18.58 14.71
C SER A 365 7.79 -19.19 16.01
N GLY A 366 6.91 -19.59 16.91
CA GLY A 366 7.26 -20.12 18.23
C GLY A 366 7.39 -19.08 19.35
N SER A 367 7.12 -17.80 19.07
CA SER A 367 6.98 -16.77 20.11
C SER A 367 5.57 -16.79 20.72
N PHE A 368 5.49 -16.61 22.05
CA PHE A 368 4.25 -16.64 22.85
C PHE A 368 3.83 -15.25 23.38
N ASN A 369 4.55 -14.20 22.97
CA ASN A 369 4.34 -12.84 23.50
C ASN A 369 3.56 -11.99 22.50
N ASP A 370 2.26 -11.81 22.73
CA ASP A 370 1.35 -11.05 21.86
C ASP A 370 1.23 -9.56 22.24
N PHE A 371 2.24 -8.98 22.87
CA PHE A 371 2.19 -7.56 23.23
C PHE A 371 2.88 -6.67 22.21
N VAL A 372 2.35 -5.46 22.06
CA VAL A 372 2.99 -4.36 21.36
C VAL A 372 2.87 -3.10 22.20
N THR A 373 4.01 -2.50 22.53
CA THR A 373 4.10 -1.21 23.20
C THR A 373 4.31 -0.11 22.17
N ARG A 374 3.47 0.92 22.20
CA ARG A 374 3.65 2.12 21.40
C ARG A 374 4.57 3.13 22.10
N ILE A 375 5.56 3.61 21.35
CA ILE A 375 6.48 4.67 21.75
C ILE A 375 6.45 5.74 20.67
N ASN A 376 6.06 6.96 21.02
CA ASN A 376 6.21 8.09 20.12
C ASN A 376 7.69 8.46 20.03
N LEU A 377 8.15 8.69 18.81
CA LEU A 377 9.52 9.09 18.50
C LEU A 377 9.60 10.60 18.21
N THR A 378 8.45 11.27 18.18
CA THR A 378 8.26 12.71 17.95
C THR A 378 7.29 13.27 19.00
N ASP A 379 7.31 14.59 19.18
CA ASP A 379 6.43 15.33 20.09
C ASP A 379 5.02 15.47 19.50
N SER A 380 4.34 14.34 19.31
CA SER A 380 3.01 14.22 18.73
C SER A 380 2.32 13.01 19.37
N ASP A 381 1.28 13.23 20.16
CA ASP A 381 0.52 12.17 20.81
C ASP A 381 -0.41 11.45 19.82
N LEU A 382 -0.81 12.13 18.75
CA LEU A 382 -1.46 11.50 17.60
C LEU A 382 -0.41 11.26 16.50
N ILE A 383 -0.32 10.04 15.95
CA ILE A 383 0.61 9.73 14.85
C ILE A 383 0.20 10.41 13.52
N GLY A 384 -1.02 10.95 13.45
CA GLY A 384 -1.46 11.88 12.41
C GLY A 384 -1.15 13.37 12.66
N GLY A 385 -0.48 13.71 13.76
CA GLY A 385 -0.10 15.08 14.07
C GLY A 385 -1.16 15.84 14.85
N ASP A 386 -1.01 15.91 16.18
CA ASP A 386 -1.70 16.90 17.02
C ASP A 386 -0.81 18.12 17.31
N ASN A 387 0.46 18.05 16.95
CA ASN A 387 1.41 19.14 17.10
C ASN A 387 1.74 19.81 15.77
N PHE A 388 1.10 20.96 15.52
CA PHE A 388 1.33 21.80 14.33
C PHE A 388 2.78 22.29 14.16
N ARG A 389 3.66 22.06 15.15
CA ARG A 389 5.06 22.47 15.14
C ARG A 389 6.00 21.37 14.62
N GLN A 390 5.49 20.17 14.37
CA GLN A 390 6.24 19.05 13.80
C GLN A 390 5.96 18.96 12.29
N GLU A 391 7.00 18.78 11.48
CA GLU A 391 6.87 18.45 10.05
C GLU A 391 6.50 16.97 9.87
N MET A 392 6.84 16.14 10.87
CA MET A 392 6.69 14.70 10.83
C MET A 392 6.24 14.15 12.18
N ALA A 393 5.32 13.21 12.15
CA ALA A 393 4.98 12.35 13.28
C ALA A 393 5.59 10.96 13.06
N ALA A 394 6.26 10.41 14.08
CA ALA A 394 6.82 9.07 14.02
C ALA A 394 6.59 8.29 15.32
N ALA A 395 6.38 6.99 15.19
CA ALA A 395 6.20 6.10 16.32
C ALA A 395 6.77 4.71 16.05
N ALA A 396 7.23 4.08 17.13
CA ALA A 396 7.65 2.70 17.20
C ALA A 396 6.60 1.85 17.93
N PHE A 397 6.38 0.66 17.40
CA PHE A 397 5.50 -0.37 17.93
C PHE A 397 6.38 -1.57 18.25
N VAL A 398 6.69 -1.71 19.53
CA VAL A 398 7.74 -2.59 20.04
C VAL A 398 7.11 -3.84 20.66
N SER A 399 7.44 -4.99 20.09
CA SER A 399 7.13 -6.31 20.67
C SER A 399 8.37 -6.86 21.38
N GLY A 400 8.28 -8.06 21.96
CA GLY A 400 9.44 -8.76 22.52
C GLY A 400 10.57 -9.01 21.51
N ASN A 401 10.26 -9.20 20.22
CA ASN A 401 11.22 -9.68 19.23
C ASN A 401 11.52 -8.67 18.11
N GLY A 402 10.61 -7.75 17.84
CA GLY A 402 10.69 -6.84 16.71
C GLY A 402 10.04 -5.50 16.98
N VAL A 403 10.32 -4.56 16.08
CA VAL A 403 9.78 -3.20 16.10
C VAL A 403 9.26 -2.83 14.72
N LEU A 404 8.05 -2.31 14.67
CA LEU A 404 7.51 -1.60 13.51
C LEU A 404 7.67 -0.10 13.78
N VAL A 405 8.16 0.65 12.81
CA VAL A 405 8.30 2.11 12.90
C VAL A 405 7.59 2.74 11.71
N THR A 406 6.76 3.74 11.99
CA THR A 406 6.03 4.49 10.97
C THR A 406 6.46 5.95 11.00
N TRP A 407 6.68 6.55 9.83
CA TRP A 407 6.97 7.97 9.69
C TRP A 407 5.94 8.61 8.76
N HIS A 408 5.32 9.68 9.22
CA HIS A 408 4.24 10.39 8.52
C HIS A 408 4.56 11.87 8.44
N LEU A 409 4.49 12.45 7.24
CA LEU A 409 4.58 13.90 7.11
C LEU A 409 3.21 14.50 7.45
N ILE A 410 3.20 15.51 8.31
CA ILE A 410 1.98 16.16 8.81
C ILE A 410 1.92 17.65 8.44
N GLY A 411 2.96 18.18 7.79
CA GLY A 411 2.92 19.46 7.06
C GLY A 411 3.92 20.52 7.52
N ARG A 412 4.18 21.51 6.64
CA ARG A 412 4.87 22.76 6.96
C ARG A 412 3.85 23.88 7.04
N MET A 413 3.57 24.44 8.21
CA MET A 413 2.88 25.73 8.22
C MET A 413 3.72 26.77 7.46
N ARG A 414 3.18 27.30 6.36
CA ARG A 414 3.58 28.61 5.84
C ARG A 414 3.23 29.61 6.94
N TYR A 415 4.23 30.10 7.64
CA TYR A 415 4.16 31.41 8.29
C TYR A 415 4.58 32.47 7.28
#